data_AF-A0A1F4QVF3-F1
#
_entry.id   AF-A0A1F4QVF3-F1
#
_cell.length_a   1.000
_cell.length_b   1.000
_cell.length_c   1.000
_cell.angle_alpha   90.00
_cell.angle_beta   90.00
_cell.angle_gamma   90.00
#
_symmetry.space_group_name_H-M   'P 1'
#
loop_
_entity.id
_entity.type
_entity.pdbx_description
1 polymer ?
#
loop_
_entity_poly.entity_id
_entity_poly.type
_entity_poly.pdbx_seq_one_letter_code
_entity_poly.pdbx_strand_id
1 'polypeptide(L)'
;MYRKELDLLMSTSYGPGRYDPLYEEGGLDYPYAYVRWTENRNMAAYLDLVASGKIRLAPLLAAVYPLAEAATAYQALRADGGPLTVLLQNPHPAEDRPLSRRIVLRPRTGPTAGRVRVAIIGAGGFAQSTHLPNLKQLADRYEIRAVVSRTGTTATAVARQYGAAVAATDYREVLDDREIDAVLICTRHHLHARQAADALRAGKHVFLEKPMAIEREELAELHKTIRDLQAAGTCPAFLVGFNRRFSPYALRAKEQIAGRTHPLLIRYRMNAGPLPPDHWVNGPEGGGRAVGEACHILDLFGSLTGSPAEGVIATAIRPRSAACRADENFVATLRYRDGSVCTLLYTALGARDFPKEAMEIYVDGKVLTLDDYRSLEIHGGKGAGVRTTLQDKGHRAELEAFQRLVTGQAEAPMTLGEMVQVTELSFAIRDQVRTSGVLPPETRGTEP
;
A
#
# COMPACT_ATOMS: atom_id res chain seq x y z
N MET A 1 -6.18 -14.61 -68.72
CA MET A 1 -5.62 -13.35 -68.16
C MET A 1 -5.84 -13.42 -66.65
N TYR A 2 -4.85 -13.93 -65.89
CA TYR A 2 -4.96 -14.03 -64.44
C TYR A 2 -4.69 -12.66 -63.82
N ARG A 3 -5.67 -12.09 -63.10
CA ARG A 3 -5.47 -10.89 -62.28
C ARG A 3 -4.48 -11.25 -61.19
N LYS A 4 -3.35 -10.55 -61.14
CA LYS A 4 -2.41 -10.64 -60.02
C LYS A 4 -3.15 -10.15 -58.77
N GLU A 5 -3.51 -11.05 -57.87
CA GLU A 5 -3.96 -10.69 -56.52
C GLU A 5 -2.72 -10.40 -55.67
N LEU A 6 -2.73 -9.25 -55.01
CA LEU A 6 -1.66 -8.80 -54.13
C LEU A 6 -2.14 -8.99 -52.69
N ASP A 7 -1.55 -9.94 -51.98
CA ASP A 7 -1.80 -10.10 -50.55
C ASP A 7 -1.00 -9.05 -49.77
N LEU A 8 -1.69 -8.04 -49.28
CA LEU A 8 -1.11 -7.04 -48.38
C LEU A 8 -1.25 -7.52 -46.93
N LEU A 9 -0.23 -8.21 -46.42
CA LEU A 9 -0.11 -8.51 -44.99
C LEU A 9 0.37 -7.25 -44.26
N MET A 10 -0.56 -6.51 -43.66
CA MET A 10 -0.21 -5.41 -42.78
C MET A 10 0.34 -5.97 -41.46
N SER A 11 1.63 -5.78 -41.23
CA SER A 11 2.27 -6.08 -39.95
C SER A 11 1.58 -5.30 -38.84
N THR A 12 1.06 -5.99 -37.82
CA THR A 12 0.48 -5.34 -36.64
C THR A 12 1.62 -4.77 -35.81
N SER A 13 1.59 -3.44 -35.62
CA SER A 13 2.72 -2.58 -35.26
C SER A 13 3.46 -2.85 -33.95
N TYR A 14 2.95 -3.74 -33.10
CA TYR A 14 3.49 -3.92 -31.75
C TYR A 14 3.92 -5.38 -31.47
N GLY A 15 3.32 -6.40 -32.08
CA GLY A 15 3.71 -7.80 -31.82
C GLY A 15 3.48 -8.25 -30.36
N PRO A 16 4.10 -9.36 -29.93
CA PRO A 16 4.00 -9.89 -28.57
C PRO A 16 4.38 -8.90 -27.47
N GLY A 17 3.61 -8.89 -26.38
CA GLY A 17 3.71 -7.91 -25.29
C GLY A 17 2.60 -6.88 -25.27
N ARG A 18 2.05 -6.57 -26.44
CA ARG A 18 0.87 -5.72 -26.54
C ARG A 18 -0.31 -6.35 -25.82
N TYR A 19 -0.99 -5.58 -24.96
CA TYR A 19 -2.11 -6.03 -24.13
C TYR A 19 -1.76 -7.11 -23.09
N ASP A 20 -0.47 -7.32 -22.82
CA ASP A 20 -0.01 -8.13 -21.70
C ASP A 20 0.43 -7.17 -20.57
N PRO A 21 -0.35 -7.02 -19.49
CA PRO A 21 -0.01 -6.12 -18.39
C PRO A 21 1.30 -6.49 -17.69
N LEU A 22 1.70 -7.77 -17.66
CA LEU A 22 2.98 -8.17 -17.08
C LEU A 22 4.15 -7.62 -17.88
N TYR A 23 3.98 -7.54 -19.20
CA TYR A 23 4.96 -6.96 -20.12
C TYR A 23 4.91 -5.44 -20.11
N GLU A 24 3.75 -4.83 -20.37
CA GLU A 24 3.56 -3.39 -20.56
C GLU A 24 3.75 -2.60 -19.26
N GLU A 25 3.18 -3.09 -18.16
CA GLU A 25 3.21 -2.40 -16.87
C GLU A 25 4.23 -3.00 -15.92
N GLY A 26 4.35 -4.33 -15.92
CA GLY A 26 5.28 -5.07 -15.06
C GLY A 26 6.73 -5.05 -15.55
N GLY A 27 6.99 -4.67 -16.79
CA GLY A 27 8.33 -4.64 -17.38
C GLY A 27 8.98 -6.02 -17.50
N LEU A 28 8.19 -7.09 -17.44
CA LEU A 28 8.66 -8.46 -17.57
C LEU A 28 8.75 -8.81 -19.06
N ASP A 29 9.94 -8.67 -19.64
CA ASP A 29 10.18 -9.01 -21.04
C ASP A 29 10.07 -10.54 -21.25
N TYR A 30 9.67 -10.96 -22.46
CA TYR A 30 9.58 -12.37 -22.78
C TYR A 30 10.98 -12.98 -22.92
N PRO A 31 11.17 -14.24 -22.51
CA PRO A 31 12.40 -14.98 -22.75
C PRO A 31 12.82 -14.89 -24.21
N TYR A 32 14.01 -14.32 -24.46
CA TYR A 32 14.49 -14.03 -25.81
C TYR A 32 14.50 -15.26 -26.73
N ALA A 33 14.81 -16.44 -26.17
CA ALA A 33 14.84 -17.71 -26.90
C ALA A 33 13.47 -18.15 -27.44
N TYR A 34 12.37 -17.69 -26.84
CA TYR A 34 11.01 -18.10 -27.19
C TYR A 34 10.26 -17.03 -27.97
N VAL A 35 10.48 -15.77 -27.62
CA VAL A 35 9.84 -14.63 -28.30
C VAL A 35 10.94 -13.66 -28.66
N ARG A 36 11.39 -13.69 -29.92
CA ARG A 36 12.50 -12.86 -30.39
C ARG A 36 12.11 -11.40 -30.55
N TRP A 37 10.93 -11.15 -31.13
CA TRP A 37 10.40 -9.81 -31.42
C TRP A 37 9.22 -9.51 -30.52
N THR A 38 9.44 -8.61 -29.57
CA THR A 38 8.41 -8.07 -28.67
C THR A 38 8.14 -6.61 -29.03
N GLU A 39 7.09 -6.01 -28.48
CA GLU A 39 6.75 -4.61 -28.71
C GLU A 39 7.92 -3.65 -28.50
N ASN A 40 8.60 -3.73 -27.36
CA ASN A 40 9.75 -2.87 -27.09
C ASN A 40 10.91 -3.14 -28.05
N ARG A 41 11.13 -4.38 -28.48
CA ARG A 41 12.23 -4.72 -29.42
C ARG A 41 11.92 -4.29 -30.84
N ASN A 42 10.65 -4.36 -31.27
CA ASN A 42 10.19 -3.80 -32.53
C ASN A 42 10.36 -2.28 -32.54
N MET A 43 9.97 -1.60 -31.46
CA MET A 43 10.14 -0.16 -31.31
C MET A 43 11.63 0.22 -31.27
N ALA A 44 12.45 -0.51 -30.50
CA ALA A 44 13.89 -0.29 -30.44
C ALA A 44 14.56 -0.46 -31.81
N ALA A 45 14.22 -1.53 -32.55
CA ALA A 45 14.74 -1.72 -33.89
C ALA A 45 14.30 -0.62 -34.87
N TYR A 46 13.06 -0.14 -34.77
CA TYR A 46 12.61 1.01 -35.56
C TYR A 46 13.45 2.26 -35.24
N LEU A 47 13.68 2.55 -33.95
CA LEU A 47 14.51 3.67 -33.52
C LEU A 47 15.97 3.51 -33.98
N ASP A 48 16.53 2.30 -33.96
CA ASP A 48 17.87 2.01 -34.48
C ASP A 48 17.95 2.23 -36.00
N LEU A 49 16.90 1.87 -36.75
CA LEU A 49 16.82 2.12 -38.19
C LEU A 49 16.73 3.62 -38.49
N VAL A 50 16.03 4.40 -37.66
CA VAL A 50 16.01 5.87 -37.77
C VAL A 50 17.38 6.45 -37.42
N ALA A 51 17.99 6.04 -36.31
CA ALA A 51 19.29 6.53 -35.84
C ALA A 51 20.42 6.20 -36.82
N SER A 52 20.39 5.02 -37.45
CA SER A 52 21.35 4.61 -38.49
C SER A 52 21.05 5.19 -39.88
N GLY A 53 20.01 6.01 -40.02
CA GLY A 53 19.63 6.66 -41.28
C GLY A 53 19.01 5.74 -42.33
N LYS A 54 18.71 4.47 -41.98
CA LYS A 54 18.03 3.50 -42.85
C LYS A 54 16.55 3.83 -43.04
N ILE A 55 15.93 4.44 -42.02
CA ILE A 55 14.62 5.09 -42.12
C ILE A 55 14.84 6.59 -42.06
N ARG A 56 14.41 7.31 -43.11
CA ARG A 56 14.52 8.77 -43.19
C ARG A 56 13.16 9.39 -42.96
N LEU A 57 13.01 10.10 -41.85
CA LEU A 57 11.75 10.77 -41.49
C LEU A 57 11.59 12.15 -42.15
N ALA A 58 12.69 12.78 -42.57
CA ALA A 58 12.67 14.12 -43.16
C ALA A 58 11.63 14.30 -44.29
N PRO A 59 11.41 13.34 -45.23
CA PRO A 59 10.38 13.48 -46.26
C PRO A 59 8.93 13.47 -45.73
N LEU A 60 8.70 12.94 -44.53
CA LEU A 60 7.37 12.88 -43.90
C LEU A 60 7.10 14.11 -43.01
N LEU A 61 8.14 14.85 -42.62
CA LEU A 61 8.03 16.04 -41.79
C LEU A 61 7.59 17.23 -42.63
N ALA A 62 6.33 17.63 -42.50
CA ALA A 62 5.82 18.80 -43.19
C ALA A 62 6.26 20.12 -42.55
N ALA A 63 6.40 20.13 -41.21
CA ALA A 63 6.80 21.30 -40.46
C ALA A 63 7.36 20.93 -39.09
N VAL A 64 8.16 21.83 -38.52
CA VAL A 64 8.66 21.76 -37.15
C VAL A 64 8.06 22.94 -36.37
N TYR A 65 7.37 22.65 -35.27
CA TYR A 65 6.78 23.65 -34.40
C TYR A 65 7.51 23.65 -33.05
N PRO A 66 7.79 24.82 -32.45
CA PRO A 66 8.19 24.88 -31.05
C PRO A 66 7.14 24.19 -30.17
N LEU A 67 7.56 23.50 -29.10
CA LEU A 67 6.64 22.81 -28.19
C LEU A 67 5.58 23.75 -27.58
N ALA A 68 5.92 25.03 -27.40
CA ALA A 68 4.99 26.07 -26.95
C ALA A 68 3.81 26.31 -27.92
N GLU A 69 3.95 25.95 -29.19
CA GLU A 69 2.95 26.07 -30.24
C GLU A 69 2.25 24.73 -30.54
N ALA A 70 2.26 23.79 -29.59
CA ALA A 70 1.65 22.49 -29.78
C ALA A 70 0.19 22.58 -30.24
N ALA A 71 -0.59 23.54 -29.72
CA ALA A 71 -1.98 23.75 -30.15
C ALA A 71 -2.09 24.07 -31.65
N THR A 72 -1.21 24.92 -32.17
CA THR A 72 -1.13 25.27 -33.60
C THR A 72 -0.75 24.05 -34.44
N ALA A 73 0.24 23.28 -33.99
CA ALA A 73 0.66 22.05 -34.67
C ALA A 73 -0.49 21.03 -34.77
N TYR A 74 -1.26 20.85 -33.68
CA TYR A 74 -2.43 19.96 -33.68
C TYR A 74 -3.57 20.47 -34.58
N GLN A 75 -3.78 21.78 -34.68
CA GLN A 75 -4.74 22.36 -35.61
C GLN A 75 -4.33 22.10 -37.06
N ALA A 76 -3.06 22.30 -37.40
CA ALA A 76 -2.53 22.04 -38.73
C ALA A 76 -2.69 20.57 -39.14
N LEU A 77 -2.41 19.63 -38.24
CA LEU A 77 -2.61 18.18 -38.47
C LEU A 77 -4.08 17.80 -38.71
N ARG A 78 -5.03 18.53 -38.11
CA ARG A 78 -6.48 18.24 -38.20
C ARG A 78 -7.18 18.95 -39.34
N ALA A 79 -6.50 19.85 -40.05
CA ALA A 79 -7.06 20.53 -41.21
C ALA A 79 -7.37 19.53 -42.32
N ASP A 80 -8.39 19.81 -43.13
CA ASP A 80 -8.68 19.01 -44.33
C ASP A 80 -7.50 19.10 -45.31
N GLY A 81 -6.97 17.96 -45.74
CA GLY A 81 -5.70 17.89 -46.47
C GLY A 81 -4.45 18.22 -45.66
N GLY A 82 -4.53 18.22 -44.33
CA GLY A 82 -3.40 18.47 -43.43
C GLY A 82 -2.25 17.47 -43.58
N PRO A 83 -1.03 17.81 -43.11
CA PRO A 83 0.14 16.97 -43.26
C PRO A 83 0.04 15.66 -42.47
N LEU A 84 0.73 14.63 -42.93
CA LEU A 84 0.80 13.33 -42.24
C LEU A 84 1.61 13.38 -40.94
N THR A 85 2.62 14.26 -40.86
CA THR A 85 3.46 14.38 -39.67
C THR A 85 3.97 15.80 -39.49
N VAL A 86 4.01 16.26 -38.24
CA VAL A 86 4.68 17.47 -37.80
C VAL A 86 5.58 17.12 -36.62
N LEU A 87 6.68 17.85 -36.45
CA LEU A 87 7.61 17.65 -35.33
C LEU A 87 7.40 18.74 -34.29
N LEU A 88 7.13 18.35 -33.04
CA LEU A 88 7.20 19.26 -31.90
C LEU A 88 8.64 19.29 -31.38
N GLN A 89 9.31 20.41 -31.57
CA GLN A 89 10.67 20.62 -31.09
C GLN A 89 10.64 21.24 -29.71
N ASN A 90 11.22 20.54 -28.74
CA ASN A 90 11.50 21.14 -27.44
C ASN A 90 12.61 22.20 -27.63
N PRO A 91 12.39 23.47 -27.23
CA PRO A 91 13.39 24.53 -27.38
C PRO A 91 14.68 24.26 -26.59
N HIS A 92 14.62 23.35 -25.62
CA HIS A 92 15.78 22.83 -24.93
C HIS A 92 16.17 21.50 -25.58
N PRO A 93 17.26 21.43 -26.37
CA PRO A 93 17.87 20.13 -26.67
C PRO A 93 18.13 19.41 -25.33
N ALA A 94 18.18 18.08 -25.36
CA ALA A 94 18.61 17.31 -24.21
C ALA A 94 20.05 17.74 -23.87
N GLU A 95 20.20 18.76 -23.04
CA GLU A 95 21.45 19.01 -22.34
C GLU A 95 21.74 17.72 -21.57
N ASP A 96 23.01 17.30 -21.50
CA ASP A 96 23.50 16.21 -20.63
C ASP A 96 23.34 16.57 -19.14
N ARG A 97 22.19 17.14 -18.77
CA ARG A 97 21.80 17.33 -17.38
C ARG A 97 21.41 15.97 -16.85
N PRO A 98 21.96 15.55 -15.71
CA PRO A 98 21.49 14.35 -15.05
C PRO A 98 19.97 14.46 -14.83
N LEU A 99 19.24 13.42 -15.24
CA LEU A 99 17.79 13.34 -15.04
C LEU A 99 17.49 13.51 -13.55
N SER A 100 16.97 14.67 -13.17
CA SER A 100 16.61 14.92 -11.78
C SER A 100 15.29 14.24 -11.46
N ARG A 101 15.29 13.38 -10.44
CA ARG A 101 14.08 12.75 -9.91
C ARG A 101 13.38 13.61 -8.86
N ARG A 102 13.78 14.87 -8.72
CA ARG A 102 13.36 15.79 -7.68
C ARG A 102 13.16 17.19 -8.26
N ILE A 103 12.05 17.84 -7.92
CA ILE A 103 11.79 19.24 -8.23
C ILE A 103 11.50 20.03 -6.97
N VAL A 104 11.98 21.27 -6.93
CA VAL A 104 11.70 22.23 -5.87
C VAL A 104 10.57 23.14 -6.34
N LEU A 105 9.42 23.02 -5.69
CA LEU A 105 8.21 23.80 -5.98
C LEU A 105 8.18 25.11 -5.19
N ARG A 106 8.82 25.14 -4.01
CA ARG A 106 8.91 26.30 -3.13
C ARG A 106 10.30 26.38 -2.50
N PRO A 107 10.83 27.59 -2.22
CA PRO A 107 12.10 27.76 -1.53
C PRO A 107 12.13 27.05 -0.18
N ARG A 108 13.34 26.76 0.30
CA ARG A 108 13.58 26.27 1.66
C ARG A 108 13.09 27.31 2.66
N THR A 109 12.15 26.93 3.51
CA THR A 109 11.76 27.70 4.67
C THR A 109 12.58 27.22 5.86
N GLY A 110 13.04 28.14 6.71
CA GLY A 110 13.79 27.80 7.92
C GLY A 110 13.01 26.87 8.86
N PRO A 111 13.65 26.41 9.96
CA PRO A 111 13.03 25.48 10.90
C PRO A 111 11.68 26.02 11.41
N THR A 112 10.64 25.20 11.34
CA THR A 112 9.33 25.53 11.90
C THR A 112 9.24 24.91 13.29
N ALA A 113 9.45 25.75 14.31
CA ALA A 113 9.50 25.29 15.70
C ALA A 113 8.22 24.52 16.07
N GLY A 114 8.41 23.31 16.63
CA GLY A 114 7.31 22.48 17.15
C GLY A 114 6.60 21.56 16.14
N ARG A 115 6.92 21.63 14.84
CA ARG A 115 6.32 20.75 13.81
C ARG A 115 7.28 19.68 13.33
N VAL A 116 6.75 18.47 13.09
CA VAL A 116 7.47 17.38 12.44
C VAL A 116 7.40 17.57 10.93
N ARG A 117 8.54 17.74 10.27
CA ARG A 117 8.62 17.89 8.81
C ARG A 117 8.62 16.51 8.17
N VAL A 118 7.58 16.21 7.42
CA VAL A 118 7.32 14.87 6.88
C VAL A 118 7.47 14.79 5.36
N ALA A 119 8.07 13.71 4.88
CA ALA A 119 7.94 13.28 3.49
C ALA A 119 6.87 12.19 3.34
N ILE A 120 5.96 12.34 2.38
CA ILE A 120 5.00 11.29 2.03
C ILE A 120 5.59 10.45 0.92
N ILE A 121 5.91 9.19 1.20
CA ILE A 121 6.43 8.23 0.24
C ILE A 121 5.28 7.34 -0.23
N GLY A 122 4.79 7.59 -1.44
CA GLY A 122 3.60 6.92 -1.99
C GLY A 122 2.34 7.76 -1.85
N ALA A 123 2.12 8.67 -2.81
CA ALA A 123 0.90 9.48 -2.89
C ALA A 123 -0.27 8.74 -3.59
N GLY A 124 -0.54 7.49 -3.19
CA GLY A 124 -1.64 6.69 -3.73
C GLY A 124 -3.02 7.14 -3.22
N GLY A 125 -4.07 6.45 -3.67
CA GLY A 125 -5.46 6.78 -3.32
C GLY A 125 -5.69 6.85 -1.80
N PHE A 126 -5.16 5.89 -1.04
CA PHE A 126 -5.29 5.88 0.42
C PHE A 126 -4.60 7.07 1.11
N ALA A 127 -3.36 7.40 0.71
CA ALA A 127 -2.67 8.56 1.24
C ALA A 127 -3.44 9.87 0.95
N GLN A 128 -4.00 10.00 -0.25
CA GLN A 128 -4.79 11.17 -0.65
C GLN A 128 -6.18 11.25 0.00
N SER A 129 -6.83 10.13 0.26
CA SER A 129 -8.17 10.09 0.88
C SER A 129 -8.12 10.16 2.41
N THR A 130 -7.02 9.75 3.03
CA THR A 130 -6.94 9.53 4.48
C THR A 130 -5.83 10.36 5.12
N HIS A 131 -4.56 10.07 4.80
CA HIS A 131 -3.41 10.66 5.49
C HIS A 131 -3.25 12.15 5.21
N LEU A 132 -3.27 12.56 3.95
CA LEU A 132 -3.09 13.96 3.56
C LEU A 132 -4.19 14.88 4.12
N PRO A 133 -5.48 14.52 4.09
CA PRO A 133 -6.52 15.28 4.80
C PRO A 133 -6.31 15.36 6.31
N ASN A 134 -5.88 14.28 6.97
CA ASN A 134 -5.59 14.29 8.41
C ASN A 134 -4.37 15.16 8.74
N LEU A 135 -3.29 15.06 7.96
CA LEU A 135 -2.10 15.91 8.11
C LEU A 135 -2.42 17.39 7.91
N LYS A 136 -3.32 17.71 6.98
CA LYS A 136 -3.82 19.08 6.81
C LYS A 136 -4.56 19.60 8.04
N GLN A 137 -5.34 18.74 8.71
CA GLN A 137 -6.00 19.09 9.97
C GLN A 137 -5.00 19.23 11.14
N LEU A 138 -3.87 18.51 11.07
CA LEU A 138 -2.78 18.53 12.04
C LEU A 138 -1.63 19.47 11.61
N ALA A 139 -1.92 20.55 10.89
CA ALA A 139 -0.91 21.49 10.37
C ALA A 139 -0.17 22.30 11.45
N ASP A 140 -0.68 22.28 12.68
CA ASP A 140 -0.03 22.77 13.90
C ASP A 140 1.06 21.80 14.41
N ARG A 141 1.01 20.53 13.99
CA ARG A 141 1.92 19.45 14.40
C ARG A 141 2.84 18.96 13.29
N TYR A 142 2.38 19.05 12.04
CA TYR A 142 3.09 18.52 10.87
C TYR A 142 3.28 19.59 9.80
N GLU A 143 4.40 19.47 9.10
CA GLU A 143 4.65 20.17 7.85
C GLU A 143 4.94 19.15 6.75
N ILE A 144 4.11 19.10 5.71
CA ILE A 144 4.36 18.23 4.56
C ILE A 144 5.47 18.85 3.73
N ARG A 145 6.71 18.39 3.91
CA ARG A 145 7.89 18.95 3.27
C ARG A 145 8.06 18.43 1.85
N ALA A 146 7.83 17.13 1.65
CA ALA A 146 8.02 16.46 0.37
C ALA A 146 6.90 15.47 0.07
N VAL A 147 6.61 15.29 -1.22
CA VAL A 147 5.73 14.21 -1.72
C VAL A 147 6.50 13.41 -2.77
N VAL A 148 6.55 12.11 -2.57
CA VAL A 148 7.18 11.15 -3.48
C VAL A 148 6.11 10.25 -4.07
N SER A 149 6.10 10.12 -5.39
CA SER A 149 5.23 9.18 -6.10
C SER A 149 5.92 8.67 -7.36
N ARG A 150 5.66 7.42 -7.75
CA ARG A 150 6.23 6.81 -8.96
C ARG A 150 6.05 7.70 -10.20
N THR A 151 4.92 8.39 -10.29
CA THR A 151 4.60 9.30 -11.40
C THR A 151 4.83 10.75 -11.00
N GLY A 152 5.70 11.45 -11.75
CA GLY A 152 6.08 12.85 -11.46
C GLY A 152 4.90 13.83 -11.51
N THR A 153 3.91 13.59 -12.38
CA THR A 153 2.68 14.41 -12.44
C THR A 153 1.87 14.29 -11.15
N THR A 154 1.69 13.07 -10.64
CA THR A 154 1.02 12.82 -9.35
C THR A 154 1.77 13.46 -8.19
N ALA A 155 3.09 13.24 -8.10
CA ALA A 155 3.92 13.84 -7.06
C ALA A 155 3.79 15.37 -7.04
N THR A 156 3.88 16.00 -8.21
CA THR A 156 3.78 17.45 -8.38
C THR A 156 2.39 17.99 -8.04
N ALA A 157 1.33 17.34 -8.53
CA ALA A 157 -0.04 17.76 -8.28
C ALA A 157 -0.38 17.72 -6.78
N VAL A 158 -0.08 16.60 -6.12
CA VAL A 158 -0.32 16.40 -4.70
C VAL A 158 0.54 17.36 -3.86
N ALA A 159 1.82 17.53 -4.20
CA ALA A 159 2.68 18.50 -3.53
C ALA A 159 2.12 19.92 -3.62
N ARG A 160 1.64 20.36 -4.79
CA ARG A 160 1.01 21.68 -4.95
C ARG A 160 -0.27 21.80 -4.12
N GLN A 161 -1.14 20.79 -4.17
CA GLN A 161 -2.42 20.76 -3.46
C GLN A 161 -2.24 20.88 -1.94
N TYR A 162 -1.24 20.21 -1.37
CA TYR A 162 -0.98 20.17 0.06
C TYR A 162 0.16 21.10 0.51
N GLY A 163 0.69 21.92 -0.41
CA GLY A 163 1.67 22.95 -0.12
C GLY A 163 3.09 22.46 0.16
N ALA A 164 3.42 21.23 -0.24
CA ALA A 164 4.76 20.67 -0.10
C ALA A 164 5.76 21.38 -1.01
N ALA A 165 6.98 21.54 -0.52
CA ALA A 165 8.01 22.27 -1.23
C ALA A 165 8.78 21.41 -2.23
N VAL A 166 8.78 20.09 -2.04
CA VAL A 166 9.51 19.15 -2.89
C VAL A 166 8.54 18.12 -3.44
N ALA A 167 8.67 17.83 -4.73
CA ALA A 167 8.08 16.65 -5.36
C ALA A 167 9.18 15.78 -5.93
N ALA A 168 9.10 14.46 -5.75
CA ALA A 168 10.09 13.53 -6.26
C ALA A 168 9.46 12.23 -6.80
N THR A 169 10.21 11.52 -7.64
CA THR A 169 9.83 10.21 -8.20
C THR A 169 10.59 9.02 -7.61
N ASP A 170 11.54 9.29 -6.73
CA ASP A 170 12.34 8.29 -6.03
C ASP A 170 12.44 8.67 -4.55
N TYR A 171 12.19 7.72 -3.66
CA TYR A 171 12.17 7.98 -2.22
C TYR A 171 13.57 8.26 -1.67
N ARG A 172 14.62 7.82 -2.36
CA ARG A 172 16.00 8.10 -1.96
C ARG A 172 16.32 9.59 -1.97
N GLU A 173 15.63 10.36 -2.82
CA GLU A 173 15.77 11.83 -2.93
C GLU A 173 15.38 12.58 -1.66
N VAL A 174 14.65 11.95 -0.72
CA VAL A 174 14.21 12.56 0.54
C VAL A 174 14.94 12.02 1.76
N LEU A 175 15.71 10.93 1.63
CA LEU A 175 16.37 10.30 2.78
C LEU A 175 17.56 11.12 3.31
N ASP A 176 18.31 11.79 2.44
CA ASP A 176 19.45 12.62 2.87
C ASP A 176 19.04 14.08 3.16
N ASP A 177 17.76 14.43 2.99
CA ASP A 177 17.30 15.79 3.19
C ASP A 177 17.19 16.15 4.67
N ARG A 178 18.03 17.07 5.13
CA ARG A 178 18.04 17.57 6.53
C ARG A 178 16.78 18.35 6.92
N GLU A 179 15.93 18.69 5.97
CA GLU A 179 14.62 19.32 6.24
C GLU A 179 13.48 18.33 6.46
N ILE A 180 13.78 17.03 6.46
CA ILE A 180 12.80 15.97 6.65
C ILE A 180 13.18 15.23 7.92
N ASP A 181 12.29 15.27 8.91
CA ASP A 181 12.46 14.60 10.20
C ASP A 181 11.90 13.17 10.15
N ALA A 182 10.78 13.01 9.45
CA ALA A 182 10.05 11.75 9.38
C ALA A 182 9.60 11.43 7.94
N VAL A 183 9.37 10.15 7.67
CA VAL A 183 8.73 9.68 6.45
C VAL A 183 7.46 8.90 6.78
N LEU A 184 6.42 9.15 6.01
CA LEU A 184 5.17 8.38 6.01
C LEU A 184 5.16 7.52 4.75
N ILE A 185 5.37 6.22 4.90
CA ILE A 185 5.45 5.24 3.80
C ILE A 185 4.07 4.67 3.57
N CYS A 186 3.50 4.95 2.40
CA CYS A 186 2.16 4.56 1.96
C CYS A 186 2.19 3.93 0.56
N THR A 187 3.27 3.22 0.24
CA THR A 187 3.47 2.57 -1.07
C THR A 187 2.73 1.23 -1.15
N ARG A 188 3.02 0.43 -2.19
CA ARG A 188 2.58 -0.96 -2.25
C ARG A 188 3.30 -1.79 -1.17
N HIS A 189 2.63 -2.84 -0.70
CA HIS A 189 3.07 -3.62 0.46
C HIS A 189 4.46 -4.24 0.28
N HIS A 190 4.79 -4.77 -0.91
CA HIS A 190 6.11 -5.34 -1.23
C HIS A 190 7.29 -4.35 -1.11
N LEU A 191 7.03 -3.04 -1.02
CA LEU A 191 8.09 -2.03 -0.89
C LEU A 191 8.32 -1.61 0.57
N HIS A 192 7.41 -1.98 1.48
CA HIS A 192 7.36 -1.47 2.85
C HIS A 192 8.65 -1.75 3.63
N ALA A 193 9.04 -3.01 3.74
CA ALA A 193 10.17 -3.43 4.56
C ALA A 193 11.47 -2.74 4.15
N ARG A 194 11.76 -2.75 2.84
CA ARG A 194 12.95 -2.12 2.27
C ARG A 194 12.96 -0.60 2.49
N GLN A 195 11.87 0.08 2.15
CA GLN A 195 11.81 1.54 2.28
C GLN A 195 11.91 1.99 3.74
N ALA A 196 11.29 1.24 4.66
CA ALA A 196 11.40 1.50 6.09
C ALA A 196 12.83 1.29 6.60
N ALA A 197 13.48 0.19 6.21
CA ALA A 197 14.87 -0.08 6.59
C ALA A 197 15.83 1.01 6.08
N ASP A 198 15.68 1.43 4.81
CA ASP A 198 16.49 2.49 4.22
C ASP A 198 16.29 3.84 4.95
N ALA A 199 15.04 4.20 5.24
CA ALA A 199 14.73 5.43 5.95
C ALA A 199 15.26 5.45 7.39
N LEU A 200 15.13 4.34 8.12
CA LEU A 200 15.67 4.20 9.48
C LEU A 200 17.20 4.29 9.48
N ARG A 201 17.88 3.64 8.52
CA ARG A 201 19.34 3.75 8.35
C ARG A 201 19.78 5.19 8.05
N ALA A 202 18.96 5.95 7.32
CA ALA A 202 19.18 7.37 7.06
C ALA A 202 18.84 8.28 8.27
N GLY A 203 18.47 7.71 9.41
CA GLY A 203 18.15 8.45 10.63
C GLY A 203 16.79 9.15 10.61
N LYS A 204 15.87 8.75 9.71
CA LYS A 204 14.51 9.30 9.66
C LYS A 204 13.58 8.54 10.58
N HIS A 205 12.69 9.27 11.25
CA HIS A 205 11.54 8.64 11.90
C HIS A 205 10.63 8.03 10.85
N VAL A 206 10.05 6.86 11.12
CA VAL A 206 9.26 6.13 10.13
C VAL A 206 7.88 5.82 10.68
N PHE A 207 6.87 6.31 9.96
CA PHE A 207 5.51 5.80 10.01
C PHE A 207 5.31 4.90 8.79
N LEU A 208 5.09 3.62 9.00
CA LEU A 208 4.94 2.62 7.95
C LEU A 208 3.49 2.17 7.87
N GLU A 209 2.82 2.37 6.74
CA GLU A 209 1.52 1.72 6.52
C GLU A 209 1.62 0.20 6.65
N LYS A 210 0.55 -0.44 7.10
CA LYS A 210 0.53 -1.91 7.19
C LYS A 210 0.45 -2.54 5.79
N PRO A 211 0.94 -3.78 5.62
CA PRO A 211 1.67 -4.60 6.60
C PRO A 211 3.13 -4.18 6.70
N MET A 212 3.83 -4.66 7.73
CA MET A 212 5.27 -4.38 7.91
C MET A 212 6.12 -5.00 6.79
N ALA A 213 5.71 -6.17 6.30
CA ALA A 213 6.33 -6.92 5.19
C ALA A 213 5.29 -7.88 4.58
N ILE A 214 5.56 -8.41 3.39
CA ILE A 214 4.73 -9.47 2.80
C ILE A 214 5.42 -10.83 2.75
N GLU A 215 6.75 -10.85 2.87
CA GLU A 215 7.52 -12.08 3.03
C GLU A 215 8.34 -12.12 4.34
N ARG A 216 8.70 -13.33 4.75
CA ARG A 216 9.38 -13.59 6.04
C ARG A 216 10.80 -13.03 6.05
N GLU A 217 11.48 -13.14 4.91
CA GLU A 217 12.84 -12.64 4.71
C GLU A 217 12.89 -11.11 4.83
N GLU A 218 11.91 -10.42 4.24
CA GLU A 218 11.73 -8.97 4.34
C GLU A 218 11.49 -8.54 5.79
N LEU A 219 10.61 -9.25 6.50
CA LEU A 219 10.33 -8.99 7.91
C LEU A 219 11.58 -9.18 8.77
N ALA A 220 12.32 -10.28 8.54
CA ALA A 220 13.54 -10.59 9.27
C ALA A 220 14.62 -9.51 9.06
N GLU A 221 14.78 -9.01 7.83
CA GLU A 221 15.74 -7.95 7.53
C GLU A 221 15.37 -6.62 8.18
N LEU A 222 14.09 -6.22 8.12
CA LEU A 222 13.65 -5.00 8.79
C LEU A 222 13.77 -5.12 10.31
N HIS A 223 13.36 -6.26 10.89
CA HIS A 223 13.48 -6.52 12.32
C HIS A 223 14.96 -6.44 12.77
N LYS A 224 15.87 -7.09 12.03
CA LYS A 224 17.30 -7.02 12.29
C LYS A 224 17.81 -5.58 12.23
N THR A 225 17.43 -4.82 11.20
CA THR A 225 17.84 -3.43 11.03
C THR A 225 17.43 -2.56 12.22
N ILE A 226 16.18 -2.69 12.70
CA ILE A 226 15.69 -1.94 13.86
C ILE A 226 16.47 -2.35 15.12
N ARG A 227 16.70 -3.65 15.34
CA ARG A 227 17.45 -4.16 16.49
C ARG A 227 18.89 -3.67 16.53
N ASP A 228 19.56 -3.66 15.38
CA ASP A 228 20.94 -3.17 15.27
C ASP A 228 21.01 -1.67 15.60
N LEU A 229 20.07 -0.86 15.09
CA LEU A 229 19.99 0.57 15.39
C LEU A 229 19.64 0.83 16.87
N GLN A 230 18.78 0.01 17.48
CA GLN A 230 18.45 0.10 18.91
C GLN A 230 19.68 -0.20 19.77
N ALA A 231 20.42 -1.26 19.43
CA ALA A 231 21.66 -1.62 20.12
C ALA A 231 22.74 -0.54 20.00
N ALA A 232 22.78 0.17 18.87
CA ALA A 232 23.67 1.30 18.65
C ALA A 232 23.21 2.61 19.34
N GLY A 233 22.00 2.68 19.89
CA GLY A 233 21.44 3.89 20.48
C GLY A 233 21.08 4.98 19.47
N THR A 234 21.00 4.64 18.18
CA THR A 234 20.73 5.58 17.07
C THR A 234 19.38 5.34 16.39
N CYS A 235 18.54 4.46 16.93
CA CYS A 235 17.26 4.11 16.31
C CYS A 235 16.27 5.28 16.35
N PRO A 236 15.80 5.76 15.18
CA PRO A 236 14.68 6.67 15.14
C PRO A 236 13.40 5.97 15.61
N ALA A 237 12.40 6.77 15.99
CA ALA A 237 11.02 6.30 16.16
C ALA A 237 10.53 5.51 14.94
N PHE A 238 9.93 4.35 15.19
CA PHE A 238 9.32 3.47 14.19
C PHE A 238 7.92 3.08 14.66
N LEU A 239 6.91 3.25 13.80
CA LEU A 239 5.53 2.86 14.06
C LEU A 239 4.91 2.24 12.81
N VAL A 240 4.20 1.12 12.97
CA VAL A 240 3.34 0.55 11.93
C VAL A 240 1.91 1.07 12.08
N GLY A 241 1.26 1.43 10.97
CA GLY A 241 -0.07 2.05 10.86
C GLY A 241 -1.24 1.11 11.20
N PHE A 242 -1.21 0.51 12.38
CA PHE A 242 -2.33 -0.26 12.91
C PHE A 242 -3.35 0.67 13.58
N ASN A 243 -4.06 1.45 12.77
CA ASN A 243 -5.00 2.48 13.22
C ASN A 243 -6.06 2.04 14.24
N ARG A 244 -6.53 0.78 14.21
CA ARG A 244 -7.74 0.37 14.95
C ARG A 244 -7.63 0.48 16.45
N ARG A 245 -6.44 0.22 17.01
CA ARG A 245 -6.18 0.40 18.44
C ARG A 245 -6.29 1.86 18.90
N PHE A 246 -6.17 2.82 17.99
CA PHE A 246 -6.30 4.25 18.27
C PHE A 246 -7.72 4.78 18.07
N SER A 247 -8.65 3.96 17.57
CA SER A 247 -10.04 4.37 17.45
C SER A 247 -10.65 4.69 18.82
N PRO A 248 -11.54 5.68 18.91
CA PRO A 248 -12.20 6.02 20.18
C PRO A 248 -12.94 4.82 20.79
N TYR A 249 -13.45 3.91 19.96
CA TYR A 249 -14.12 2.69 20.39
C TYR A 249 -13.16 1.65 20.98
N ALA A 250 -12.00 1.43 20.35
CA ALA A 250 -11.00 0.51 20.88
C ALA A 250 -10.41 1.02 22.20
N LEU A 251 -10.15 2.33 22.29
CA LEU A 251 -9.71 2.98 23.53
C LEU A 251 -10.77 2.82 24.64
N ARG A 252 -12.04 3.10 24.32
CA ARG A 252 -13.14 2.91 25.26
C ARG A 252 -13.32 1.45 25.70
N ALA A 253 -13.20 0.51 24.77
CA ALA A 253 -13.24 -0.91 25.08
C ALA A 253 -12.09 -1.29 26.03
N LYS A 254 -10.88 -0.80 25.78
CA LYS A 254 -9.70 -1.02 26.62
C LYS A 254 -9.89 -0.48 28.05
N GLU A 255 -10.51 0.68 28.21
CA GLU A 255 -10.88 1.22 29.53
C GLU A 255 -11.87 0.31 30.28
N GLN A 256 -12.87 -0.23 29.58
CA GLN A 256 -13.92 -1.04 30.19
C GLN A 256 -13.46 -2.43 30.61
N ILE A 257 -12.46 -2.97 29.93
CA ILE A 257 -11.82 -4.26 30.23
C ILE A 257 -10.58 -4.10 31.11
N ALA A 258 -10.22 -2.87 31.50
CA ALA A 258 -9.11 -2.61 32.41
C ALA A 258 -9.42 -3.22 33.78
N GLY A 259 -8.43 -3.86 34.40
CA GLY A 259 -8.58 -4.53 35.69
C GLY A 259 -9.48 -5.77 35.67
N ARG A 260 -9.74 -6.35 34.49
CA ARG A 260 -10.47 -7.61 34.36
C ARG A 260 -9.81 -8.74 35.16
N THR A 261 -10.61 -9.69 35.64
CA THR A 261 -10.13 -10.87 36.38
C THR A 261 -10.10 -12.14 35.54
N HIS A 262 -10.91 -12.22 34.48
CA HIS A 262 -10.96 -13.38 33.58
C HIS A 262 -10.39 -13.05 32.19
N PRO A 263 -9.97 -14.07 31.42
CA PRO A 263 -9.53 -13.87 30.04
C PRO A 263 -10.66 -13.36 29.15
N LEU A 264 -10.29 -12.72 28.04
CA LEU A 264 -11.24 -12.21 27.05
C LEU A 264 -11.69 -13.32 26.10
N LEU A 265 -12.98 -13.31 25.76
CA LEU A 265 -13.46 -13.98 24.55
C LEU A 265 -13.90 -12.91 23.55
N ILE A 266 -13.24 -12.86 22.39
CA ILE A 266 -13.51 -11.84 21.36
C ILE A 266 -13.96 -12.51 20.07
N ARG A 267 -15.03 -11.99 19.47
CA ARG A 267 -15.45 -12.34 18.11
C ARG A 267 -15.42 -11.11 17.23
N TYR A 268 -14.73 -11.18 16.10
CA TYR A 268 -14.63 -10.09 15.13
C TYR A 268 -15.09 -10.55 13.75
N ARG A 269 -15.81 -9.69 13.04
CA ARG A 269 -16.23 -9.88 11.66
C ARG A 269 -15.64 -8.79 10.77
N MET A 270 -15.02 -9.21 9.67
CA MET A 270 -14.58 -8.36 8.57
C MET A 270 -15.29 -8.80 7.28
N ASN A 271 -16.24 -8.00 6.80
CA ASN A 271 -16.96 -8.19 5.54
C ASN A 271 -16.39 -7.26 4.45
N ALA A 272 -15.19 -7.56 3.97
CA ALA A 272 -14.42 -6.64 3.11
C ALA A 272 -14.90 -6.59 1.64
N GLY A 273 -15.96 -7.30 1.29
CA GLY A 273 -16.52 -7.38 -0.07
C GLY A 273 -15.56 -7.98 -1.11
N PRO A 274 -16.01 -8.28 -2.33
CA PRO A 274 -15.16 -8.87 -3.36
C PRO A 274 -14.21 -7.83 -4.00
N LEU A 275 -13.00 -8.29 -4.37
CA LEU A 275 -12.09 -7.54 -5.24
C LEU A 275 -12.15 -8.08 -6.67
N PRO A 276 -11.82 -7.24 -7.67
CA PRO A 276 -11.51 -7.74 -9.01
C PRO A 276 -10.41 -8.82 -8.97
N PRO A 277 -10.48 -9.87 -9.81
CA PRO A 277 -9.48 -10.94 -9.82
C PRO A 277 -8.03 -10.48 -10.05
N ASP A 278 -7.85 -9.41 -10.82
CA ASP A 278 -6.59 -8.78 -11.20
C ASP A 278 -6.12 -7.68 -10.22
N HIS A 279 -6.83 -7.50 -9.11
CA HIS A 279 -6.47 -6.47 -8.14
C HIS A 279 -5.09 -6.75 -7.50
N TRP A 280 -4.23 -5.73 -7.45
CA TRP A 280 -2.83 -5.82 -6.97
C TRP A 280 -2.64 -6.51 -5.60
N VAL A 281 -3.63 -6.43 -4.70
CA VAL A 281 -3.61 -7.10 -3.39
C VAL A 281 -3.45 -8.62 -3.53
N ASN A 282 -4.03 -9.18 -4.59
CA ASN A 282 -4.01 -10.62 -4.89
C ASN A 282 -2.79 -11.03 -5.73
N GLY A 283 -1.99 -10.05 -6.18
CA GLY A 283 -0.76 -10.24 -6.92
C GLY A 283 0.50 -10.25 -6.02
N PRO A 284 1.69 -10.27 -6.64
CA PRO A 284 2.97 -10.33 -5.93
C PRO A 284 3.24 -9.07 -5.09
N GLU A 285 2.60 -7.95 -5.41
CA GLU A 285 2.80 -6.68 -4.72
C GLU A 285 2.05 -6.56 -3.37
N GLY A 286 1.09 -7.47 -3.13
CA GLY A 286 0.01 -7.26 -2.16
C GLY A 286 0.00 -8.18 -0.94
N GLY A 287 0.47 -9.42 -1.07
CA GLY A 287 0.49 -10.40 0.03
C GLY A 287 -0.87 -10.99 0.41
N GLY A 288 -1.94 -10.67 -0.33
CA GLY A 288 -3.31 -11.13 -0.04
C GLY A 288 -3.96 -10.44 1.17
N ARG A 289 -5.23 -10.76 1.42
CA ARG A 289 -6.02 -10.10 2.47
C ARG A 289 -5.64 -10.48 3.89
N ALA A 290 -5.14 -11.70 4.12
CA ALA A 290 -4.65 -12.11 5.43
C ALA A 290 -3.48 -11.24 5.90
N VAL A 291 -2.48 -11.05 5.06
CA VAL A 291 -1.30 -10.22 5.37
C VAL A 291 -1.64 -8.74 5.27
N GLY A 292 -2.33 -8.33 4.20
CA GLY A 292 -2.54 -6.93 3.87
C GLY A 292 -3.69 -6.23 4.59
N GLU A 293 -4.70 -6.92 5.11
CA GLU A 293 -5.88 -6.27 5.73
C GLU A 293 -6.25 -6.88 7.09
N ALA A 294 -6.22 -8.21 7.23
CA ALA A 294 -6.55 -8.88 8.50
C ALA A 294 -5.58 -8.54 9.63
N CYS A 295 -4.33 -8.16 9.31
CA CYS A 295 -3.31 -7.75 10.28
C CYS A 295 -3.77 -6.60 11.21
N HIS A 296 -4.65 -5.70 10.74
CA HIS A 296 -5.27 -4.69 11.61
C HIS A 296 -6.03 -5.29 12.80
N ILE A 297 -6.68 -6.44 12.58
CA ILE A 297 -7.52 -7.08 13.59
C ILE A 297 -6.67 -7.93 14.51
N LEU A 298 -5.62 -8.55 13.98
CA LEU A 298 -4.63 -9.27 14.79
C LEU A 298 -3.93 -8.29 15.76
N ASP A 299 -3.58 -7.10 15.28
CA ASP A 299 -3.07 -6.00 16.11
C ASP A 299 -4.06 -5.57 17.19
N LEU A 300 -5.33 -5.35 16.81
CA LEU A 300 -6.37 -4.94 17.74
C LEU A 300 -6.57 -5.97 18.86
N PHE A 301 -6.59 -7.26 18.51
CA PHE A 301 -6.66 -8.34 19.49
C PHE A 301 -5.49 -8.28 20.47
N GLY A 302 -4.24 -8.17 19.98
CA GLY A 302 -3.06 -8.02 20.83
C GLY A 302 -3.14 -6.79 21.74
N SER A 303 -3.64 -5.66 21.24
CA SER A 303 -3.81 -4.42 22.02
C SER A 303 -4.85 -4.54 23.14
N LEU A 304 -5.95 -5.28 22.90
CA LEU A 304 -7.03 -5.48 23.86
C LEU A 304 -6.68 -6.54 24.92
N THR A 305 -6.05 -7.64 24.51
CA THR A 305 -5.58 -8.66 25.45
C THR A 305 -4.40 -8.12 26.25
N GLY A 306 -3.49 -7.34 25.64
CA GLY A 306 -2.25 -6.92 26.28
C GLY A 306 -1.34 -8.11 26.63
N SER A 307 -1.51 -9.23 25.92
CA SER A 307 -0.80 -10.48 26.14
C SER A 307 -0.18 -10.95 24.82
N PRO A 308 0.98 -11.64 24.83
CA PRO A 308 1.51 -12.30 23.65
C PRO A 308 0.57 -13.40 23.15
N ALA A 309 0.45 -13.53 21.83
CA ALA A 309 -0.20 -14.67 21.20
C ALA A 309 0.66 -15.94 21.34
N GLU A 310 0.02 -17.08 21.59
CA GLU A 310 0.66 -18.41 21.63
C GLU A 310 0.55 -19.13 20.28
N GLY A 311 -0.44 -18.77 19.46
CA GLY A 311 -0.63 -19.37 18.14
C GLY A 311 -1.98 -19.04 17.52
N VAL A 312 -2.14 -19.50 16.27
CA VAL A 312 -3.35 -19.32 15.46
C VAL A 312 -3.68 -20.61 14.73
N ILE A 313 -4.98 -20.92 14.66
CA ILE A 313 -5.53 -21.96 13.78
C ILE A 313 -6.51 -21.27 12.83
N ALA A 314 -6.33 -21.46 11.52
CA ALA A 314 -7.14 -20.87 10.47
C ALA A 314 -7.64 -21.93 9.50
N THR A 315 -8.87 -21.76 9.03
CA THR A 315 -9.49 -22.59 8.00
C THR A 315 -10.23 -21.71 7.02
N ALA A 316 -10.25 -22.11 5.75
CA ALA A 316 -10.94 -21.39 4.69
C ALA A 316 -12.07 -22.20 4.09
N ILE A 317 -12.97 -21.51 3.40
CA ILE A 317 -13.95 -22.17 2.55
C ILE A 317 -13.26 -22.96 1.43
N ARG A 318 -14.01 -23.86 0.79
CA ARG A 318 -13.63 -24.51 -0.47
C ARG A 318 -14.42 -23.91 -1.63
N PRO A 319 -13.81 -23.03 -2.43
CA PRO A 319 -14.50 -22.42 -3.56
C PRO A 319 -14.93 -23.46 -4.60
N ARG A 320 -16.07 -23.23 -5.23
CA ARG A 320 -16.56 -24.03 -6.39
C ARG A 320 -16.20 -23.40 -7.73
N SER A 321 -15.66 -22.18 -7.73
CA SER A 321 -15.27 -21.45 -8.94
C SER A 321 -14.14 -20.46 -8.63
N ALA A 322 -13.41 -20.04 -9.66
CA ALA A 322 -12.32 -19.06 -9.55
C ALA A 322 -12.77 -17.65 -9.16
N ALA A 323 -14.08 -17.35 -9.27
CA ALA A 323 -14.66 -16.08 -8.83
C ALA A 323 -14.68 -15.92 -7.30
N CYS A 324 -14.50 -17.03 -6.56
CA CYS A 324 -14.47 -17.04 -5.11
C CYS A 324 -13.10 -17.52 -4.63
N ARG A 325 -12.48 -16.75 -3.74
CA ARG A 325 -11.14 -17.03 -3.25
C ARG A 325 -11.16 -17.56 -1.82
N ALA A 326 -10.44 -18.65 -1.56
CA ALA A 326 -10.31 -19.22 -0.22
C ALA A 326 -9.53 -18.28 0.71
N ASP A 327 -8.49 -17.63 0.20
CA ASP A 327 -7.62 -16.69 0.94
C ASP A 327 -8.27 -15.33 1.23
N GLU A 328 -9.51 -15.13 0.79
CA GLU A 328 -10.34 -13.97 1.14
C GLU A 328 -11.56 -14.36 2.00
N ASN A 329 -11.70 -15.65 2.36
CA ASN A 329 -12.86 -16.21 3.04
C ASN A 329 -12.44 -17.31 4.03
N PHE A 330 -12.10 -16.89 5.24
CA PHE A 330 -11.55 -17.77 6.26
C PHE A 330 -12.01 -17.38 7.67
N VAL A 331 -11.87 -18.33 8.59
CA VAL A 331 -11.98 -18.10 10.02
C VAL A 331 -10.63 -18.39 10.65
N ALA A 332 -10.18 -17.53 11.55
CA ALA A 332 -8.96 -17.71 12.33
C ALA A 332 -9.24 -17.56 13.82
N THR A 333 -8.74 -18.48 14.64
CA THR A 333 -8.84 -18.44 16.10
C THR A 333 -7.45 -18.35 16.70
N LEU A 334 -7.23 -17.31 17.49
CA LEU A 334 -5.97 -16.98 18.15
C LEU A 334 -6.09 -17.27 19.65
N ARG A 335 -5.03 -17.85 20.23
CA ARG A 335 -4.89 -18.05 21.67
C ARG A 335 -3.81 -17.12 22.22
N TYR A 336 -4.03 -16.59 23.40
CA TYR A 336 -3.12 -15.69 24.10
C TYR A 336 -2.67 -16.28 25.42
N ARG A 337 -1.47 -15.88 25.88
CA ARG A 337 -0.85 -16.40 27.10
C ARG A 337 -1.65 -16.12 28.38
N ASP A 338 -2.45 -15.05 28.41
CA ASP A 338 -3.37 -14.76 29.52
C ASP A 338 -4.63 -15.65 29.52
N GLY A 339 -4.74 -16.60 28.57
CA GLY A 339 -5.88 -17.49 28.39
C GLY A 339 -6.95 -16.93 27.45
N SER A 340 -6.79 -15.71 26.93
CA SER A 340 -7.79 -15.10 26.05
C SER A 340 -7.87 -15.81 24.71
N VAL A 341 -9.07 -15.85 24.13
CA VAL A 341 -9.32 -16.42 22.80
C VAL A 341 -10.01 -15.38 21.93
N CYS A 342 -9.46 -15.16 20.74
CA CYS A 342 -10.01 -14.22 19.77
C CYS A 342 -10.27 -14.90 18.44
N THR A 343 -11.48 -14.77 17.90
CA THR A 343 -11.88 -15.35 16.61
C THR A 343 -12.16 -14.24 15.60
N LEU A 344 -11.52 -14.34 14.44
CA LEU A 344 -11.76 -13.51 13.26
C LEU A 344 -12.52 -14.31 12.21
N LEU A 345 -13.70 -13.83 11.85
CA LEU A 345 -14.38 -14.18 10.60
C LEU A 345 -13.99 -13.14 9.54
N TYR A 346 -13.26 -13.58 8.52
CA TYR A 346 -12.87 -12.74 7.39
C TYR A 346 -13.58 -13.22 6.13
N THR A 347 -14.33 -12.34 5.46
CA THR A 347 -15.06 -12.72 4.25
C THR A 347 -15.17 -11.60 3.22
N ALA A 348 -15.15 -11.99 1.96
CA ALA A 348 -15.46 -11.19 0.79
C ALA A 348 -16.87 -11.48 0.22
N LEU A 349 -17.62 -12.42 0.82
CA LEU A 349 -18.89 -12.93 0.29
C LEU A 349 -20.12 -12.12 0.72
N GLY A 350 -20.00 -11.27 1.75
CA GLY A 350 -21.14 -10.54 2.29
C GLY A 350 -21.58 -9.38 1.39
N ALA A 351 -22.85 -9.00 1.53
CA ALA A 351 -23.44 -7.89 0.79
C ALA A 351 -22.86 -6.53 1.25
N ARG A 352 -22.87 -5.55 0.34
CA ARG A 352 -22.27 -4.21 0.58
C ARG A 352 -23.10 -3.32 1.51
N ASP A 353 -24.39 -3.60 1.63
CA ASP A 353 -25.34 -2.93 2.53
C ASP A 353 -25.30 -3.50 3.96
N PHE A 354 -24.59 -4.60 4.18
CA PHE A 354 -24.30 -5.11 5.51
C PHE A 354 -23.03 -4.45 6.08
N PRO A 355 -23.00 -4.04 7.38
CA PRO A 355 -21.88 -3.30 7.95
C PRO A 355 -20.55 -4.02 7.74
N LYS A 356 -19.44 -3.31 7.48
CA LYS A 356 -18.17 -3.96 7.14
C LYS A 356 -17.56 -4.66 8.36
N GLU A 357 -17.55 -3.99 9.51
CA GLU A 357 -16.80 -4.45 10.68
C GLU A 357 -17.67 -4.53 11.92
N ALA A 358 -17.54 -5.60 12.70
CA ALA A 358 -18.22 -5.74 13.99
C ALA A 358 -17.35 -6.53 14.96
N MET A 359 -17.43 -6.19 16.25
CA MET A 359 -16.68 -6.88 17.30
C MET A 359 -17.54 -7.05 18.55
N GLU A 360 -17.46 -8.22 19.16
CA GLU A 360 -18.02 -8.49 20.48
C GLU A 360 -16.91 -8.93 21.44
N ILE A 361 -16.92 -8.38 22.65
CA ILE A 361 -16.00 -8.76 23.73
C ILE A 361 -16.83 -9.23 24.91
N TYR A 362 -16.55 -10.43 25.41
CA TYR A 362 -17.17 -11.02 26.60
C TYR A 362 -16.12 -11.12 27.71
N VAL A 363 -16.41 -10.51 28.86
CA VAL A 363 -15.50 -10.53 30.03
C VAL A 363 -16.23 -10.11 31.30
N ASP A 364 -16.04 -10.83 32.41
CA ASP A 364 -16.50 -10.44 33.75
C ASP A 364 -17.98 -9.98 33.84
N GLY A 365 -18.87 -10.68 33.13
CA GLY A 365 -20.31 -10.33 33.08
C GLY A 365 -20.66 -9.13 32.18
N LYS A 366 -19.66 -8.55 31.50
CA LYS A 366 -19.82 -7.47 30.52
C LYS A 366 -19.83 -8.04 29.10
N VAL A 367 -20.61 -7.39 28.24
CA VAL A 367 -20.56 -7.59 26.79
C VAL A 367 -20.40 -6.22 26.13
N LEU A 368 -19.35 -6.08 25.32
CA LEU A 368 -19.11 -4.87 24.55
C LEU A 368 -19.30 -5.15 23.08
N THR A 369 -20.09 -4.33 22.39
CA THR A 369 -20.45 -4.54 20.99
C THR A 369 -20.06 -3.32 20.16
N LEU A 370 -19.07 -3.48 19.29
CA LEU A 370 -18.65 -2.47 18.33
C LEU A 370 -19.35 -2.73 17.00
N ASP A 371 -19.96 -1.69 16.43
CA ASP A 371 -20.55 -1.70 15.10
C ASP A 371 -19.89 -0.64 14.21
N ASP A 372 -19.20 -1.13 13.19
CA ASP A 372 -18.57 -0.40 12.08
C ASP A 372 -17.78 0.86 12.45
N TYR A 373 -17.17 0.88 13.65
CA TYR A 373 -16.47 2.06 14.18
C TYR A 373 -17.34 3.33 14.10
N ARG A 374 -18.63 3.15 14.37
CA ARG A 374 -19.64 4.21 14.53
C ARG A 374 -20.22 4.18 15.94
N SER A 375 -20.35 3.00 16.53
CA SER A 375 -20.73 2.84 17.93
C SER A 375 -20.01 1.70 18.65
N LEU A 376 -19.89 1.86 19.96
CA LEU A 376 -19.57 0.83 20.93
C LEU A 376 -20.65 0.85 22.02
N GLU A 377 -21.37 -0.24 22.18
CA GLU A 377 -22.38 -0.44 23.23
C GLU A 377 -21.80 -1.31 24.34
N ILE A 378 -22.26 -1.10 25.58
CA ILE A 378 -21.75 -1.80 26.77
C ILE A 378 -22.93 -2.34 27.56
N HIS A 379 -22.95 -3.65 27.78
CA HIS A 379 -23.94 -4.34 28.60
C HIS A 379 -23.26 -4.94 29.85
N GLY A 380 -23.96 -4.95 30.99
CA GLY A 380 -23.44 -5.52 32.25
C GLY A 380 -22.32 -4.73 32.94
N GLY A 381 -21.90 -3.59 32.38
CA GLY A 381 -20.85 -2.72 32.92
C GLY A 381 -21.34 -1.35 33.40
N LYS A 382 -20.49 -0.62 34.13
CA LYS A 382 -20.72 0.78 34.48
C LYS A 382 -20.16 1.70 33.39
N GLY A 383 -20.95 2.68 32.97
CA GLY A 383 -20.54 3.74 32.04
C GLY A 383 -21.20 3.62 30.66
N ALA A 384 -21.28 4.75 29.97
CA ALA A 384 -21.89 4.81 28.65
C ALA A 384 -20.95 4.26 27.57
N GLY A 385 -21.56 3.73 26.52
CA GLY A 385 -20.92 3.47 25.24
C GLY A 385 -20.48 4.76 24.54
N VAL A 386 -19.95 4.62 23.32
CA VAL A 386 -19.53 5.75 22.48
C VAL A 386 -20.23 5.64 21.15
N ARG A 387 -20.73 6.76 20.61
CA ARG A 387 -21.34 6.83 19.26
C ARG A 387 -20.89 8.12 18.58
N THR A 388 -20.57 8.04 17.29
CA THR A 388 -20.23 9.19 16.45
C THR A 388 -21.10 9.20 15.20
N THR A 389 -21.13 10.34 14.51
CA THR A 389 -21.85 10.49 13.24
C THR A 389 -21.11 9.85 12.06
N LEU A 390 -19.78 9.98 12.04
CA LEU A 390 -18.91 9.46 10.99
C LEU A 390 -18.04 8.33 11.53
N GLN A 391 -17.72 7.37 10.66
CA GLN A 391 -16.84 6.26 10.99
C GLN A 391 -15.46 6.78 11.41
N ASP A 392 -14.99 6.40 12.60
CA ASP A 392 -13.66 6.76 13.10
C ASP A 392 -12.83 5.52 13.45
N LYS A 393 -11.90 5.21 12.55
CA LYS A 393 -11.00 4.05 12.65
C LYS A 393 -9.68 4.36 13.34
N GLY A 394 -9.46 5.59 13.81
CA GLY A 394 -8.27 5.98 14.56
C GLY A 394 -7.11 6.55 13.73
N HIS A 395 -7.26 6.76 12.42
CA HIS A 395 -6.15 7.26 11.57
C HIS A 395 -5.62 8.64 12.00
N ARG A 396 -6.48 9.54 12.47
CA ARG A 396 -6.02 10.85 12.96
C ARG A 396 -5.26 10.70 14.28
N ALA A 397 -5.80 9.89 15.19
CA ALA A 397 -5.21 9.62 16.50
C ALA A 397 -3.87 8.86 16.40
N GLU A 398 -3.70 7.97 15.42
CA GLU A 398 -2.41 7.29 15.20
C GLU A 398 -1.32 8.28 14.74
N LEU A 399 -1.67 9.25 13.89
CA LEU A 399 -0.74 10.30 13.46
C LEU A 399 -0.37 11.22 14.63
N GLU A 400 -1.32 11.53 15.52
CA GLU A 400 -1.02 12.25 16.76
C GLU A 400 -0.08 11.44 17.68
N ALA A 401 -0.32 10.14 17.82
CA ALA A 401 0.55 9.25 18.59
C ALA A 401 1.97 9.18 18.01
N PHE A 402 2.09 9.10 16.67
CA PHE A 402 3.39 9.14 16.00
C PHE A 402 4.12 10.46 16.24
N GLN A 403 3.44 11.61 16.17
CA GLN A 403 4.06 12.90 16.44
C GLN A 403 4.58 13.00 17.87
N ARG A 404 3.80 12.51 18.85
CA ARG A 404 4.22 12.50 20.25
C ARG A 404 5.41 11.59 20.48
N LEU A 405 5.48 10.45 19.79
CA LEU A 405 6.63 9.56 19.81
C LEU A 405 7.89 10.24 19.25
N VAL A 406 7.78 10.87 18.08
CA VAL A 406 8.89 11.59 17.43
C VAL A 406 9.42 12.74 18.28
N THR A 407 8.54 13.45 18.98
CA THR A 407 8.90 14.61 19.81
C THR A 407 9.26 14.25 21.25
N GLY A 408 9.29 12.95 21.60
CA GLY A 408 9.61 12.50 22.97
C GLY A 408 8.53 12.84 24.01
N GLN A 409 7.31 13.17 23.58
CA GLN A 409 6.16 13.48 24.44
C GLN A 409 5.36 12.23 24.86
N ALA A 410 5.69 11.06 24.30
CA ALA A 410 5.09 9.77 24.64
C ALA A 410 6.06 8.63 24.33
N GLU A 411 5.88 7.52 25.03
CA GLU A 411 6.50 6.25 24.66
C GLU A 411 5.83 5.63 23.43
N ALA A 412 6.47 4.62 22.85
CA ALA A 412 5.93 3.90 21.71
C ALA A 412 4.60 3.22 22.09
N PRO A 413 3.52 3.39 21.31
CA PRO A 413 2.21 2.80 21.61
C PRO A 413 2.16 1.28 21.41
N MET A 414 3.22 0.71 20.86
CA MET A 414 3.47 -0.72 20.72
C MET A 414 4.97 -0.99 20.64
N THR A 415 5.36 -2.16 21.11
CA THR A 415 6.72 -2.68 21.04
C THR A 415 7.02 -3.25 19.65
N LEU A 416 8.32 -3.34 19.32
CA LEU A 416 8.77 -4.04 18.11
C LEU A 416 8.33 -5.51 18.08
N GLY A 417 8.33 -6.18 19.24
CA GLY A 417 7.88 -7.56 19.36
C GLY A 417 6.42 -7.73 18.99
N GLU A 418 5.54 -6.81 19.40
CA GLU A 418 4.12 -6.82 19.02
C GLU A 418 3.95 -6.63 17.50
N MET A 419 4.67 -5.66 16.90
CA MET A 419 4.61 -5.41 15.45
C MET A 419 5.05 -6.63 14.62
N VAL A 420 6.14 -7.27 15.04
CA VAL A 420 6.64 -8.50 14.40
C VAL A 420 5.67 -9.66 14.60
N GLN A 421 5.14 -9.85 15.82
CA GLN A 421 4.19 -10.92 16.13
C GLN A 421 2.92 -10.81 15.27
N VAL A 422 2.36 -9.60 15.09
CA VAL A 422 1.18 -9.39 14.23
C VAL A 422 1.46 -9.84 12.80
N THR A 423 2.63 -9.50 12.26
CA THR A 423 3.02 -9.85 10.89
C THR A 423 3.21 -11.37 10.75
N GLU A 424 3.88 -12.00 11.72
CA GLU A 424 4.08 -13.45 11.78
C GLU A 424 2.76 -14.24 11.85
N LEU A 425 1.81 -13.78 12.68
CA LEU A 425 0.47 -14.37 12.76
C LEU A 425 -0.26 -14.28 11.41
N SER A 426 -0.10 -13.16 10.70
CA SER A 426 -0.72 -13.00 9.38
C SER A 426 -0.14 -13.96 8.33
N PHE A 427 1.17 -14.24 8.39
CA PHE A 427 1.81 -15.27 7.56
C PHE A 427 1.31 -16.66 7.92
N ALA A 428 1.21 -16.98 9.22
CA ALA A 428 0.68 -18.27 9.66
C ALA A 428 -0.75 -18.52 9.17
N ILE A 429 -1.61 -17.50 9.19
CA ILE A 429 -2.96 -17.58 8.62
C ILE A 429 -2.90 -17.84 7.11
N ARG A 430 -2.09 -17.05 6.37
CA ARG A 430 -1.89 -17.22 4.91
C ARG A 430 -1.48 -18.66 4.57
N ASP A 431 -0.51 -19.20 5.29
CA ASP A 431 0.06 -20.53 5.06
C ASP A 431 -0.99 -21.63 5.36
N GLN A 432 -1.72 -21.54 6.46
CA GLN A 432 -2.77 -22.50 6.84
C GLN A 432 -3.97 -22.46 5.89
N VAL A 433 -4.40 -21.28 5.44
CA VAL A 433 -5.50 -21.14 4.49
C VAL A 433 -5.12 -21.71 3.13
N ARG A 434 -3.88 -21.53 2.67
CA ARG A 434 -3.39 -22.12 1.42
C ARG A 434 -3.32 -23.65 1.47
N THR A 435 -2.94 -24.22 2.60
CA THR A 435 -2.80 -25.69 2.77
C THR A 435 -4.13 -26.39 3.02
N SER A 436 -5.09 -25.74 3.70
CA SER A 436 -6.41 -26.30 4.03
C SER A 436 -7.31 -26.60 2.81
N GLY A 437 -6.91 -26.13 1.62
CA GLY A 437 -7.53 -26.48 0.33
C GLY A 437 -7.14 -27.87 -0.22
N VAL A 438 -6.14 -28.55 0.36
CA VAL A 438 -5.61 -29.84 -0.13
C VAL A 438 -5.87 -30.92 0.91
N LEU A 439 -6.89 -31.76 0.71
CA LEU A 439 -6.96 -33.06 1.40
C LEU A 439 -6.16 -34.10 0.59
N PRO A 440 -5.60 -35.14 1.25
CA PRO A 440 -5.05 -36.31 0.56
C PRO A 440 -6.10 -36.90 -0.38
N PRO A 441 -5.71 -37.51 -1.52
CA PRO A 441 -6.65 -38.19 -2.40
C PRO A 441 -7.47 -39.19 -1.58
N GLU A 442 -8.79 -39.17 -1.77
CA GLU A 442 -9.70 -40.13 -1.15
C GLU A 442 -9.15 -41.53 -1.37
N THR A 443 -8.74 -42.20 -0.29
CA THR A 443 -8.62 -43.64 -0.29
C THR A 443 -10.02 -44.17 -0.58
N ARG A 444 -10.27 -44.53 -1.84
CA ARG A 444 -11.45 -45.30 -2.22
C ARG A 444 -11.48 -46.52 -1.30
N GLY A 445 -12.38 -46.51 -0.34
CA GLY A 445 -12.68 -47.67 0.46
C GLY A 445 -13.08 -48.78 -0.50
N THR A 446 -12.31 -49.86 -0.51
CA THR A 446 -12.81 -51.15 -0.93
C THR A 446 -13.92 -51.51 0.05
N GLU A 447 -15.16 -51.40 -0.39
CA GLU A 447 -16.29 -52.03 0.30
C GLU A 447 -16.08 -53.57 0.33
N PRO A 448 -16.53 -54.24 1.39
CA PRO A 448 -16.26 -55.65 1.67
C PRO A 448 -16.92 -56.63 0.69
#